data_AF-A0A1Q6DPE0-F1
#
_entry.id   AF-A0A1Q6DPE0-F1
#
_cell.length_a   1.000
_cell.length_b   1.000
_cell.length_c   1.000
_cell.angle_alpha   90.00
_cell.angle_beta   90.00
_cell.angle_gamma   90.00
#
_symmetry.space_group_name_H-M   'P 1'
#
loop_
_entity.id
_entity.type
_entity.pdbx_description
1 polymer ?
#
loop_
_entity_poly.entity_id
_entity_poly.type
_entity_poly.pdbx_seq_one_letter_code
_entity_poly.pdbx_strand_id
1 'polypeptide(L)'
;MAQPKNIQDELAAALREFAAMQREHASLVAEGRLQTLAEWTGRRERAFVRLQQCLELFDPASLDGKSETAAQLMKIMAEIRDDERVLIMQVRNQRGKIKEKLRTLRRGKTVLKGYSMNHGAGPKPRYLSSKA
;
A
#
# COMPACT_ATOMS: atom_id res chain seq x y z
N MET A 1 -16.28 -36.57 18.42
CA MET A 1 -17.00 -35.76 17.43
C MET A 1 -17.35 -34.41 18.05
N ALA A 2 -16.44 -33.46 17.93
CA ALA A 2 -16.64 -32.05 18.27
C ALA A 2 -15.73 -31.30 17.30
N GLN A 3 -16.24 -30.33 16.52
CA GLN A 3 -15.49 -29.15 16.02
C GLN A 3 -16.13 -28.25 14.93
N PRO A 4 -17.45 -28.24 14.60
CA PRO A 4 -17.94 -27.26 13.60
C PRO A 4 -17.86 -25.79 14.09
N LYS A 5 -18.02 -25.55 15.40
CA LYS A 5 -17.87 -24.20 15.98
C LYS A 5 -16.44 -23.64 15.90
N ASN A 6 -15.42 -24.51 16.04
CA ASN A 6 -14.03 -24.06 16.09
C ASN A 6 -13.55 -23.50 14.74
N ILE A 7 -13.90 -24.16 13.63
CA ILE A 7 -13.52 -23.68 12.29
C ILE A 7 -14.20 -22.35 11.93
N GLN A 8 -15.46 -22.15 12.35
CA GLN A 8 -16.19 -20.91 12.09
C GLN A 8 -15.57 -19.71 12.84
N ASP A 9 -15.19 -19.92 14.10
CA ASP A 9 -14.52 -18.91 14.92
C ASP A 9 -13.12 -18.60 14.39
N GLU A 10 -12.37 -19.63 13.96
CA GLU A 10 -11.06 -19.49 13.32
C GLU A 10 -11.14 -18.71 12.00
N LEU A 11 -12.13 -19.02 11.15
CA LEU A 11 -12.38 -18.27 9.91
C LEU A 11 -12.74 -16.81 10.19
N ALA A 12 -13.63 -16.56 11.16
CA ALA A 12 -13.99 -15.21 11.55
C ALA A 12 -12.78 -14.43 12.08
N ALA A 13 -11.91 -15.08 12.86
CA ALA A 13 -10.66 -14.48 13.33
C ALA A 13 -9.70 -14.16 12.17
N ALA A 14 -9.51 -15.10 11.23
CA ALA A 14 -8.65 -14.89 10.06
C ALA A 14 -9.17 -13.75 9.17
N LEU A 15 -10.48 -13.67 8.95
CA LEU A 15 -11.10 -12.57 8.21
C LEU A 15 -10.90 -11.21 8.91
N ARG A 16 -11.09 -11.14 10.23
CA ARG A 16 -10.85 -9.90 10.99
C ARG A 16 -9.39 -9.48 10.97
N GLU A 17 -8.46 -10.42 11.10
CA GLU A 17 -7.03 -10.15 11.01
C GLU A 17 -6.66 -9.59 9.62
N PHE A 18 -7.20 -10.19 8.56
CA PHE A 18 -7.00 -9.74 7.20
C PHE A 18 -7.57 -8.32 6.98
N ALA A 19 -8.78 -8.04 7.47
CA ALA A 19 -9.41 -6.73 7.40
C ALA A 19 -8.58 -5.65 8.14
N ALA A 20 -8.14 -5.95 9.37
CA ALA A 20 -7.32 -5.04 10.15
C ALA A 20 -5.99 -4.70 9.44
N MET A 21 -5.34 -5.72 8.86
CA MET A 21 -4.13 -5.56 8.06
C MET A 21 -4.36 -4.66 6.84
N GLN A 22 -5.47 -4.83 6.10
CA GLN A 22 -5.81 -3.97 4.96
C GLN A 22 -6.01 -2.50 5.38
N ARG A 23 -6.71 -2.25 6.50
CA ARG A 23 -6.92 -0.89 7.02
C ARG A 23 -5.61 -0.22 7.41
N GLU A 24 -4.75 -0.95 8.10
CA GLU A 24 -3.40 -0.48 8.47
C GLU A 24 -2.61 -0.09 7.22
N HIS A 25 -2.59 -0.96 6.20
CA HIS A 25 -1.93 -0.68 4.93
C HIS A 25 -2.53 0.54 4.23
N ALA A 26 -3.86 0.69 4.21
CA ALA A 26 -4.51 1.84 3.60
C ALA A 26 -4.12 3.15 4.31
N SER A 27 -4.04 3.16 5.64
CA SER A 27 -3.60 4.32 6.42
C SER A 27 -2.16 4.69 6.10
N LEU A 28 -1.25 3.72 6.10
CA LEU A 28 0.16 3.97 5.85
C LEU A 28 0.45 4.43 4.41
N VAL A 29 -0.30 3.90 3.44
CA VAL A 29 -0.27 4.40 2.05
C VAL A 29 -0.82 5.83 2.01
N ALA A 30 -1.92 6.14 2.69
CA ALA A 30 -2.44 7.51 2.74
C ALA A 30 -1.41 8.50 3.30
N GLU A 31 -0.64 8.10 4.32
CA GLU A 31 0.47 8.87 4.90
C GLU A 31 1.73 8.94 4.01
N GLY A 32 1.81 8.12 2.96
CA GLY A 32 2.97 8.06 2.05
C GLY A 32 4.17 7.33 2.64
N ARG A 33 3.99 6.54 3.71
CA ARG A 33 5.04 5.73 4.35
C ARG A 33 5.32 4.45 3.55
N LEU A 34 5.91 4.60 2.36
CA LEU A 34 6.16 3.46 1.45
C LEU A 34 7.44 2.67 1.75
N GLN A 35 8.20 3.05 2.79
CA GLN A 35 9.47 2.42 3.14
C GLN A 35 9.27 1.00 3.72
N THR A 36 8.12 0.72 4.31
CA THR A 36 7.77 -0.56 4.95
C THR A 36 7.03 -1.52 4.00
N LEU A 37 7.07 -1.27 2.69
CA LEU A 37 6.31 -2.06 1.69
C LEU A 37 6.68 -3.56 1.70
N ALA A 38 7.96 -3.88 1.92
CA ALA A 38 8.42 -5.27 1.97
C ALA A 38 7.82 -6.02 3.18
N GLU A 39 7.83 -5.38 4.35
CA GLU A 39 7.23 -5.93 5.58
C GLU A 39 5.72 -6.14 5.41
N TRP A 40 5.03 -5.19 4.77
CA TRP A 40 3.60 -5.29 4.46
C TRP A 40 3.28 -6.44 3.53
N THR A 41 4.12 -6.65 2.52
CA THR A 41 3.92 -7.73 1.54
C THR A 41 4.02 -9.08 2.23
N GLY A 42 5.04 -9.28 3.08
CA GLY A 42 5.17 -10.50 3.87
C GLY A 42 4.05 -10.68 4.90
N ARG A 43 3.58 -9.61 5.54
CA ARG A 43 2.44 -9.67 6.47
C ARG A 43 1.14 -10.02 5.77
N ARG A 44 0.91 -9.45 4.58
CA ARG A 44 -0.24 -9.75 3.72
C ARG A 44 -0.24 -11.20 3.26
N GLU A 45 0.89 -11.71 2.78
CA GLU A 45 1.01 -13.11 2.34
C GLU A 45 0.70 -14.07 3.48
N ARG A 46 1.25 -13.83 4.69
CA ARG A 46 0.93 -14.67 5.87
C ARG A 46 -0.56 -14.65 6.22
N ALA A 47 -1.17 -13.48 6.26
CA ALA A 47 -2.60 -13.35 6.55
C ALA A 47 -3.46 -14.01 5.46
N PHE A 48 -3.07 -13.89 4.20
CA PHE A 48 -3.76 -14.50 3.07
C PHE A 48 -3.66 -16.02 3.08
N VAL A 49 -2.48 -16.58 3.32
CA VAL A 49 -2.27 -18.03 3.45
C VAL A 49 -3.09 -18.60 4.60
N ARG A 50 -3.11 -17.93 5.76
CA ARG A 50 -3.95 -18.33 6.88
C ARG A 50 -5.43 -18.32 6.52
N LEU A 51 -5.90 -17.26 5.86
CA LEU A 51 -7.29 -17.17 5.42
C LEU A 51 -7.64 -18.26 4.42
N GLN A 52 -6.74 -18.55 3.47
CA GLN A 52 -6.91 -19.62 2.49
C GLN A 52 -7.07 -20.98 3.18
N GLN A 53 -6.21 -21.30 4.15
CA GLN A 53 -6.30 -22.54 4.92
C GLN A 53 -7.64 -22.66 5.65
N CYS A 54 -8.10 -21.57 6.30
CA CYS A 54 -9.40 -21.57 6.96
C CYS A 54 -10.55 -21.77 5.96
N LEU A 55 -10.47 -21.19 4.75
CA LEU A 55 -11.49 -21.35 3.71
C LEU A 55 -11.50 -22.76 3.10
N GLU A 56 -10.34 -23.39 2.94
CA GLU A 56 -10.23 -24.78 2.44
C GLU A 56 -10.84 -25.80 3.41
N LEU A 57 -10.74 -25.55 4.72
CA LEU A 57 -11.33 -26.38 5.77
C LEU A 57 -12.80 -26.06 6.06
N PHE A 58 -13.28 -24.94 5.54
CA PHE A 58 -14.63 -24.45 5.80
C PHE A 58 -15.62 -25.10 4.84
N ASP A 59 -16.59 -25.83 5.38
CA ASP A 59 -17.72 -26.35 4.62
C ASP A 59 -18.86 -25.31 4.56
N PRO A 60 -19.17 -24.72 3.39
CA PRO A 60 -20.27 -23.77 3.25
C PRO A 60 -21.64 -24.39 3.56
N ALA A 61 -21.81 -25.71 3.38
CA ALA A 61 -23.05 -26.40 3.70
C ALA A 61 -23.31 -26.49 5.21
N SER A 62 -22.29 -26.24 6.04
CA SER A 62 -22.40 -26.15 7.49
C SER A 62 -23.02 -24.84 7.99
N LEU A 63 -23.15 -23.82 7.12
CA LEU A 63 -23.85 -22.58 7.45
C LEU A 63 -25.34 -22.72 7.17
N ASP A 64 -26.14 -22.62 8.23
CA ASP A 64 -27.53 -22.18 8.06
C ASP A 64 -27.50 -20.72 7.61
N GLY A 65 -28.04 -20.43 6.42
CA GLY A 65 -28.09 -19.09 5.84
C GLY A 65 -28.86 -18.06 6.68
N LYS A 66 -29.62 -18.51 7.70
CA LYS A 66 -30.29 -17.65 8.68
C LYS A 66 -29.54 -17.54 10.01
N SER A 67 -28.40 -18.21 10.17
CA SER A 67 -27.62 -18.14 11.40
C SER A 67 -26.94 -16.77 11.56
N GLU A 68 -26.86 -16.32 12.82
CA GLU A 68 -26.12 -15.11 13.20
C GLU A 68 -24.66 -15.18 12.76
N THR A 69 -24.05 -16.36 12.79
CA THR A 69 -22.69 -16.61 12.32
C THR A 69 -22.52 -16.33 10.82
N ALA A 70 -23.45 -16.80 9.99
CA ALA A 70 -23.43 -16.53 8.55
C ALA A 70 -23.53 -15.01 8.27
N ALA A 71 -24.44 -14.32 8.98
CA ALA A 71 -24.59 -12.87 8.87
C ALA A 71 -23.31 -12.12 9.29
N GLN A 72 -22.64 -12.58 10.34
CA GLN A 72 -21.39 -11.99 10.82
C GLN A 72 -20.24 -12.18 9.81
N LEU A 73 -20.08 -13.38 9.23
CA LEU A 73 -19.07 -13.64 8.21
C LEU A 73 -19.30 -12.78 6.95
N MET A 74 -20.55 -12.69 6.48
CA MET A 74 -20.91 -11.84 5.34
C MET A 74 -20.61 -10.37 5.60
N LYS A 75 -20.88 -9.88 6.82
CA LYS A 75 -20.55 -8.51 7.21
C LYS A 75 -19.05 -8.25 7.14
N ILE A 76 -18.22 -9.15 7.68
CA ILE A 76 -16.76 -8.99 7.66
C ILE A 76 -16.24 -9.03 6.21
N MET A 77 -16.76 -9.92 5.36
CA MET A 77 -16.39 -9.95 3.94
C MET A 77 -16.77 -8.67 3.18
N ALA A 78 -17.92 -8.07 3.52
CA ALA A 78 -18.32 -6.78 2.96
C ALA A 78 -17.36 -5.66 3.39
N GLU A 79 -16.97 -5.64 4.67
CA GLU A 79 -15.96 -4.68 5.19
C GLU A 79 -14.62 -4.83 4.46
N ILE A 80 -14.11 -6.05 4.30
CA ILE A 80 -12.87 -6.34 3.54
C ILE A 80 -12.95 -5.80 2.12
N ARG A 81 -14.10 -5.97 1.45
CA ARG A 81 -14.29 -5.48 0.08
C ARG A 81 -14.24 -3.95 0.01
N ASP A 82 -14.83 -3.26 0.98
CA ASP A 82 -14.81 -1.80 1.03
C ASP A 82 -13.43 -1.27 1.43
N ASP A 83 -12.73 -1.93 2.35
CA ASP A 83 -11.35 -1.62 2.74
C ASP A 83 -10.40 -1.75 1.53
N GLU A 84 -10.57 -2.79 0.70
CA GLU A 84 -9.80 -2.96 -0.55
C GLU A 84 -10.05 -1.81 -1.55
N ARG A 85 -11.30 -1.35 -1.69
CA ARG A 85 -11.61 -0.19 -2.55
C ARG A 85 -10.89 1.06 -2.07
N VAL A 86 -10.89 1.30 -0.76
CA VAL A 86 -10.18 2.43 -0.14
C VAL A 86 -8.68 2.31 -0.40
N LEU A 87 -8.09 1.13 -0.18
CA LEU A 87 -6.67 0.88 -0.43
C LEU A 87 -6.29 1.17 -1.90
N ILE A 88 -7.07 0.69 -2.86
CA ILE A 88 -6.87 0.95 -4.30
C ILE A 88 -6.88 2.46 -4.57
N MET A 89 -7.82 3.21 -4.00
CA MET A 89 -7.88 4.66 -4.15
C MET A 89 -6.64 5.34 -3.57
N GLN A 90 -6.20 4.95 -2.37
CA GLN A 90 -5.01 5.52 -1.73
C GLN A 90 -3.73 5.24 -2.54
N VAL A 91 -3.57 4.03 -3.06
CA VAL A 91 -2.43 3.65 -3.92
C VAL A 91 -2.43 4.50 -5.19
N ARG A 92 -3.58 4.68 -5.85
CA ARG A 92 -3.71 5.52 -7.05
C ARG A 92 -3.33 6.97 -6.76
N ASN A 93 -3.81 7.52 -5.64
CA ASN A 93 -3.52 8.88 -5.21
C ASN A 93 -2.02 9.07 -4.97
N GLN A 94 -1.37 8.19 -4.19
CA GLN A 94 0.06 8.29 -3.93
C GLN A 94 0.91 8.15 -5.19
N ARG A 95 0.54 7.23 -6.09
CA ARG A 95 1.19 7.11 -7.39
C ARG A 95 1.10 8.41 -8.20
N GLY A 96 -0.03 9.11 -8.13
CA GLY A 96 -0.19 10.45 -8.71
C GLY A 96 0.80 11.47 -8.11
N LYS A 97 0.83 11.57 -6.78
CA LYS A 97 1.74 12.47 -6.04
C LYS A 97 3.22 12.21 -6.37
N ILE A 98 3.62 10.93 -6.44
CA ILE A 98 5.00 10.55 -6.78
C ILE A 98 5.35 10.96 -8.22
N LYS A 99 4.44 10.73 -9.18
CA LYS A 99 4.64 11.15 -10.58
C LYS A 99 4.81 12.66 -10.70
N GLU A 100 4.02 13.42 -9.95
CA GLU A 100 4.14 14.88 -9.90
C GLU A 100 5.47 15.33 -9.31
N LYS A 101 5.87 14.79 -8.14
CA LYS A 101 7.19 15.04 -7.55
C LYS A 101 8.33 14.73 -8.51
N LEU A 102 8.28 13.58 -9.20
CA LEU A 102 9.28 13.21 -10.21
C LEU A 102 9.32 14.20 -11.38
N ARG A 103 8.17 14.68 -11.85
CA ARG A 103 8.10 15.69 -12.90
C ARG A 103 8.74 17.01 -12.45
N THR A 104 8.47 17.45 -11.23
CA THR A 104 9.07 18.66 -10.64
C THR A 104 10.58 18.52 -10.48
N LEU A 105 11.07 17.38 -9.97
CA LEU A 105 12.50 17.10 -9.86
C LEU A 105 13.20 17.08 -11.22
N ARG A 106 12.57 16.51 -12.25
CA ARG A 106 13.10 16.53 -13.62
C ARG A 106 13.20 17.95 -14.17
N ARG A 107 12.18 18.79 -13.96
CA ARG A 107 12.22 20.21 -14.35
C ARG A 107 13.33 20.96 -13.63
N GLY A 108 13.46 20.78 -12.30
CA GLY A 108 14.54 21.37 -11.51
C GLY A 108 15.92 20.92 -11.99
N LYS A 109 16.10 19.63 -12.32
CA LYS A 109 17.34 19.11 -12.90
C LYS A 109 17.66 19.76 -14.26
N THR A 110 16.67 19.96 -15.12
CA THR A 110 16.85 20.65 -16.41
C THR A 110 17.28 22.10 -16.21
N VAL A 111 16.65 22.82 -15.26
CA VAL A 111 17.03 24.19 -14.91
C VAL A 111 18.47 24.24 -14.40
N LEU A 112 18.84 23.40 -13.44
CA LEU A 112 20.21 23.34 -12.91
C LEU A 112 21.25 23.01 -13.99
N LYS A 113 20.93 22.11 -14.94
CA LYS A 113 21.80 21.85 -16.09
C LYS A 113 21.98 23.10 -16.97
N GLY A 114 20.91 23.83 -17.23
CA GLY A 114 20.96 25.11 -17.97
C GLY A 114 21.84 26.15 -17.27
N TYR A 115 21.78 26.24 -15.94
CA TYR A 115 22.66 27.11 -15.15
C TYR A 115 24.13 26.65 -15.20
N SER A 116 24.41 25.34 -15.15
CA SER A 116 25.79 24.82 -15.22
C SER A 116 26.45 25.03 -16.59
N MET A 117 25.68 25.08 -17.68
CA MET A 117 26.18 25.36 -19.03
C MET A 117 26.57 26.84 -19.20
N ASN A 118 25.96 27.76 -18.45
CA ASN A 118 26.19 29.20 -18.58
C ASN A 118 27.31 29.73 -17.66
N HIS A 119 27.75 28.97 -16.65
CA HIS A 119 28.85 29.39 -15.78
C HIS A 119 30.26 29.28 -16.39
N GLY A 120 30.39 28.71 -17.59
CA GLY A 120 31.65 28.67 -18.35
C GLY A 120 31.73 29.67 -19.52
N ALA A 121 30.65 30.38 -19.83
CA ALA A 121 30.53 31.25 -21.02
C ALA A 121 30.49 32.75 -20.69
N GLY A 122 30.83 33.14 -19.46
CA GLY A 122 31.15 34.53 -19.16
C GLY A 122 32.53 34.88 -19.72
N PRO A 123 32.76 36.11 -20.24
CA PRO A 123 34.08 36.52 -20.70
C PRO A 123 35.08 36.36 -19.54
N LYS A 124 36.08 35.50 -19.76
CA LYS A 124 37.20 35.32 -18.82
C LYS A 124 37.81 36.71 -18.58
N PRO A 125 37.85 37.24 -17.34
CA PRO A 125 38.50 38.52 -17.10
C PRO A 125 39.96 38.37 -17.49
N ARG A 126 40.35 39.02 -18.60
CA ARG A 126 41.76 39.22 -18.94
C ARG A 126 42.29 40.18 -17.88
N TYR A 127 42.88 39.63 -16.82
CA TYR A 127 43.75 40.40 -15.96
C TYR A 127 44.84 40.99 -16.85
N LEU A 128 44.84 42.31 -17.01
CA LEU A 128 45.94 43.04 -17.62
C LEU A 128 47.17 42.72 -16.77
N SER A 129 48.11 41.96 -17.33
CA SER A 129 49.37 41.69 -16.64
C SER A 129 50.10 43.01 -16.47
N SER A 130 50.22 43.47 -15.22
CA SER A 130 51.16 44.52 -14.84
C SER A 130 52.58 43.93 -14.83
N LYS A 131 53.16 43.78 -16.02
CA LYS A 131 54.60 43.62 -16.29
C LYS A 131 54.78 44.12 -17.72
N ALA A 132 55.78 44.88 -18.11
CA ALA A 132 56.86 45.62 -17.46
C ALA A 132 57.38 46.53 -18.59
#